data_AF-F3G658-F1
#
_entry.id   AF-F3G658-F1
#
_cell.length_a   1.000
_cell.length_b   1.000
_cell.length_c   1.000
_cell.angle_alpha   90.00
_cell.angle_beta   90.00
_cell.angle_gamma   90.00
#
_symmetry.space_group_name_H-M   'P 1'
#
loop_
_entity.id
_entity.type
_entity.pdbx_description
1 polymer ?
#
loop_
_entity_poly.entity_id
_entity_poly.type
_entity_poly.pdbx_seq_one_letter_code
_entity_poly.pdbx_strand_id
1 'polypeptide(L)' 'MGGNAWEVAGRIWYETMLELASDSQFIDCAKASIKIASDPRFGPKAKKAVQAAWKEVGLKV' A
#
# COMPACT_ATOMS: atom_id res chain seq x y z
N MET A 1 -4.95 10.29 2.76
CA MET A 1 -3.59 10.75 3.12
C MET A 1 -3.53 12.19 2.66
N GLY A 2 -3.22 13.15 3.53
CA GLY A 2 -3.15 14.57 3.13
C GLY A 2 -1.85 14.89 2.37
N GLY A 3 -1.73 16.10 1.84
CA GLY A 3 -0.55 16.52 1.08
C GLY A 3 -0.54 15.99 -0.36
N ASN A 4 0.64 16.01 -0.98
CA ASN A 4 0.75 15.52 -2.34
C ASN A 4 0.76 13.99 -2.36
N ALA A 5 -0.04 13.38 -3.24
CA ALA A 5 -0.18 11.92 -3.30
C ALA A 5 1.15 11.18 -3.49
N TRP A 6 2.12 11.80 -4.18
CA TRP A 6 3.43 11.20 -4.45
C TRP A 6 4.35 11.12 -3.22
N GLU A 7 4.11 11.90 -2.16
CA GLU A 7 4.98 11.94 -0.97
C GLU A 7 4.90 10.64 -0.16
N VAL A 8 3.69 10.09 -0.01
CA VAL A 8 3.44 8.88 0.79
C VAL A 8 2.89 7.76 -0.08
N ALA A 9 1.74 7.97 -0.73
CA ALA A 9 1.10 6.90 -1.50
C ALA A 9 1.99 6.47 -2.68
N GLY A 10 2.56 7.43 -3.42
CA GLY A 10 3.47 7.13 -4.53
C GLY A 10 4.69 6.31 -4.11
N ARG A 11 5.31 6.62 -2.96
CA ARG A 11 6.44 5.86 -2.42
C ARG A 11 6.05 4.45 -2.02
N ILE A 12 4.93 4.28 -1.31
CA ILE A 12 4.42 2.96 -0.93
C ILE A 12 4.19 2.09 -2.17
N TRP A 13 3.52 2.62 -3.20
CA TRP A 13 3.24 1.88 -4.43
C TRP A 13 4.50 1.56 -5.24
N TYR A 14 5.45 2.49 -5.30
CA TYR A 14 6.74 2.24 -5.95
C TYR A 14 7.47 1.07 -5.29
N GLU A 15 7.61 1.09 -3.96
CA GLU A 15 8.26 0.01 -3.23
C GLU A 15 7.47 -1.30 -3.32
N THR A 16 6.13 -1.22 -3.36
CA THR A 16 5.28 -2.40 -3.56
C THR A 16 5.61 -3.08 -4.88
N MET A 17 5.71 -2.34 -5.98
CA MET A 17 6.04 -2.90 -7.29
C MET A 17 7.42 -3.57 -7.33
N LEU A 18 8.38 -3.11 -6.51
CA LEU A 18 9.69 -3.76 -6.40
C LEU A 18 9.64 -5.11 -5.66
N GLU A 19 8.63 -5.36 -4.83
CA GLU A 19 8.44 -6.65 -4.14
C GLU A 19 7.61 -7.66 -4.97
N LEU A 20 6.97 -7.25 -6.07
CA LEU A 20 6.07 -8.12 -6.85
C LEU A 20 6.80 -8.88 -7.96
N ALA A 21 6.30 -10.08 -8.24
CA ALA A 21 6.66 -10.89 -9.40
C ALA A 21 5.70 -10.67 -10.57
N SER A 22 6.08 -11.12 -11.77
CA SER A 22 5.28 -10.95 -12.99
C SER A 22 3.91 -11.66 -12.94
N ASP A 23 3.74 -12.65 -12.08
CA ASP A 23 2.51 -13.42 -11.86
C ASP A 23 1.77 -13.02 -10.57
N SER A 24 2.25 -11.99 -9.86
CA SER A 24 1.61 -11.52 -8.62
C SER A 24 0.17 -11.07 -8.86
N GLN A 25 -0.71 -11.46 -7.95
CA GLN A 25 -2.14 -11.14 -8.00
C GLN A 25 -2.45 -9.89 -7.16
N PHE A 26 -3.67 -9.37 -7.27
CA PHE A 26 -4.07 -8.22 -6.46
C PHE A 26 -3.95 -8.47 -4.95
N ILE A 27 -4.15 -9.71 -4.49
CA ILE A 27 -3.98 -10.05 -3.08
C ILE A 27 -2.53 -9.94 -2.61
N ASP A 28 -1.56 -10.25 -3.47
CA ASP A 28 -0.14 -10.13 -3.16
C ASP A 28 0.27 -8.67 -3.10
N CYS A 29 -0.20 -7.88 -4.07
CA CYS A 29 -0.06 -6.44 -4.10
C CYS A 29 -0.65 -5.77 -2.84
N ALA A 30 -1.82 -6.24 -2.41
CA ALA A 30 -2.46 -5.72 -1.22
C ALA A 30 -1.68 -6.04 0.06
N LYS A 31 -1.21 -7.28 0.22
CA LYS A 31 -0.36 -7.67 1.34
C LYS A 31 0.96 -6.89 1.38
N ALA A 32 1.65 -6.79 0.24
CA ALA A 32 2.93 -6.09 0.13
C ALA A 32 2.77 -4.59 0.44
N SER A 33 1.79 -3.92 -0.17
CA SER A 33 1.55 -2.49 0.09
C SER A 33 1.15 -2.21 1.55
N ILE A 34 0.38 -3.09 2.21
CA ILE A 34 0.03 -2.94 3.63
C ILE A 34 1.27 -3.13 4.53
N LYS A 35 2.14 -4.09 4.20
CA LYS A 35 3.40 -4.32 4.90
C LYS A 35 4.31 -3.09 4.78
N ILE A 36 4.52 -2.59 3.58
CA ILE A 36 5.34 -1.39 3.31
C ILE A 36 4.75 -0.16 4.00
N ALA A 37 3.44 0.05 3.92
CA ALA A 37 2.75 1.16 4.59
C ALA A 37 2.77 1.07 6.12
N SER A 38 3.23 -0.05 6.69
CA SER A 38 3.45 -0.19 8.15
C SER A 38 4.77 0.44 8.62
N ASP A 39 5.64 0.85 7.69
CA ASP A 39 6.88 1.54 8.03
C ASP A 39 6.58 2.91 8.68
N PRO A 40 7.15 3.19 9.88
CA PRO A 40 6.95 4.45 10.59
C PRO A 40 7.20 5.72 9.77
N ARG A 41 8.07 5.68 8.74
CA ARG A 41 8.38 6.85 7.90
C ARG A 41 7.18 7.38 7.09
N PHE A 42 6.19 6.54 6.84
CA PHE A 42 4.95 6.95 6.15
C PHE A 42 3.89 7.50 7.11
N GLY A 43 4.19 7.49 8.41
CA GLY A 43 3.32 7.99 9.46
C GLY A 43 2.24 6.99 9.89
N PRO A 44 1.64 7.20 11.08
CA PRO A 44 0.81 6.20 11.76
C PRO A 44 -0.52 5.89 11.04
N LYS A 45 -0.91 6.72 10.06
CA LYS A 45 -2.17 6.56 9.33
C LYS A 45 -2.02 5.82 8.00
N ALA A 46 -0.79 5.64 7.49
CA ALA A 46 -0.55 5.08 6.16
C ALA A 46 -1.11 3.66 6.02
N LYS A 47 -0.70 2.74 6.89
CA LYS A 47 -1.22 1.36 6.93
C LYS A 47 -2.74 1.30 6.88
N LYS A 48 -3.42 2.02 7.78
CA LYS A 48 -4.89 2.00 7.89
C LYS A 48 -5.55 2.55 6.61
N ALA A 49 -4.96 3.57 6.00
CA ALA A 49 -5.46 4.14 4.76
C ALA A 49 -5.32 3.17 3.58
N VAL A 50 -4.19 2.47 3.46
CA VAL A 50 -3.98 1.45 2.40
C VAL A 50 -4.93 0.25 2.61
N GLN A 51 -5.08 -0.21 3.86
CA GLN A 51 -6.05 -1.28 4.19
C GLN A 51 -7.49 -0.88 3.84
N ALA A 52 -7.89 0.35 4.15
CA ALA A 52 -9.22 0.85 3.83
C ALA A 52 -9.45 0.94 2.31
N ALA A 53 -8.46 1.40 1.54
CA ALA A 53 -8.56 1.48 0.08
C ALA A 53 -8.75 0.10 -0.56
N TRP A 54 -8.02 -0.93 -0.11
CA TRP A 54 -8.21 -2.29 -0.61
C TRP A 54 -9.59 -2.87 -0.25
N LYS A 55 -10.09 -2.58 0.96
CA LYS A 55 -11.44 -2.97 1.37
C LYS A 55 -12.52 -2.32 0.50
N GLU A 56 -12.33 -1.06 0.11
CA GLU A 56 -13.27 -0.30 -0.72
C GLU A 56 -13.43 -0.92 -2.12
N VAL A 57 -12.34 -1.45 -2.68
CA VAL A 57 -12.37 -2.15 -3.98
C VAL A 57 -12.69 -3.65 -3.87
N GLY A 58 -13.15 -4.11 -2.69
CA GLY A 58 -13.64 -5.47 -2.48
C GLY A 58 -12.59 -6.51 -2.10
N LEU A 59 -11.34 -6.12 -1.90
CA LEU A 59 -10.27 -7.03 -1.45
C LEU A 59 -10.23 -7.11 0.07
N LYS A 60 -10.29 -8.35 0.58
CA LYS A 60 -10.11 -8.67 2.00
C LYS A 60 -8.70 -9.21 2.19
N VAL A 61 -7.93 -8.52 3.03
CA VAL A 61 -6.52 -8.82 3.33
C VAL A 61 -6.33 -9.01 4.81
#